data_AF-A0A970A205-F1
#
_entry.id   AF-A0A970A205-F1
#
_cell.length_a   1.000
_cell.length_b   1.000
_cell.length_c   1.000
_cell.angle_alpha   90.00
_cell.angle_beta   90.00
_cell.angle_gamma   90.00
#
_symmetry.space_group_name_H-M   'P 1'
#
loop_
_entity.id
_entity.type
_entity.pdbx_description
1 polymer ?
#
loop_
_entity_poly.entity_id
_entity_poly.type
_entity_poly.pdbx_seq_one_letter_code
_entity_poly.pdbx_strand_id
1 'polypeptide(L)'
;MKRFFFRFFLVCLLTGFISLLEPCNYTPCYKLYVHSELKAEENLPDDVVTLTSHAEYYYSSGEYDKAKACAEKALTDIKRQKHLEKTTKKRGSQLDYAKAHTLYRIVGQVYIEEGKLNDAADMLKLACDEAPYNGDHAARLAQCCEMQGNYDRAVY
;
A
#
# COMPACT_ATOMS: atom_id res chain seq x y z
N MET A 1 31.17 -4.18 -17.35
CA MET A 1 30.48 -3.33 -16.33
C MET A 1 30.80 -1.83 -16.49
N LYS A 2 30.68 -1.23 -17.68
CA LYS A 2 30.89 0.24 -17.87
C LYS A 2 29.79 0.94 -18.70
N ARG A 3 28.87 0.18 -19.32
CA ARG A 3 27.77 0.73 -20.13
C ARG A 3 26.50 1.07 -19.32
N PHE A 4 26.38 0.57 -18.08
CA PHE A 4 25.22 0.77 -17.21
C PHE A 4 25.19 2.15 -16.55
N PHE A 5 26.35 2.64 -16.09
CA PHE A 5 26.47 3.96 -15.45
C PHE A 5 26.21 5.13 -16.42
N PHE A 6 26.56 4.97 -17.69
CA PHE A 6 26.43 6.05 -18.67
C PHE A 6 24.98 6.33 -19.09
N ARG A 7 24.11 5.31 -19.08
CA ARG A 7 22.66 5.49 -19.32
C ARG A 7 21.94 6.12 -18.14
N PHE A 8 22.39 5.85 -16.91
CA PHE A 8 21.84 6.46 -15.69
C PHE A 8 22.10 7.97 -15.65
N PHE A 9 23.28 8.40 -16.08
CA PHE A 9 23.68 9.82 -16.07
C PHE A 9 23.02 10.64 -17.21
N LEU A 10 22.80 10.02 -18.39
CA LEU A 10 22.23 10.72 -19.55
C LEU A 10 20.72 10.99 -19.42
N VAL A 11 19.97 10.12 -18.74
CA VAL A 11 18.52 10.30 -18.51
C VAL A 11 18.25 11.37 -17.44
N CYS A 12 19.10 11.47 -16.42
CA CYS A 12 18.99 12.52 -15.41
C CYS A 12 19.37 13.91 -15.97
N LEU A 13 20.35 13.98 -16.88
CA LEU A 13 20.77 15.26 -17.49
C LEU A 13 19.77 15.83 -18.50
N LEU A 14 18.99 14.98 -19.19
CA LEU A 14 17.99 15.45 -20.15
C LEU A 14 16.64 15.84 -19.52
N THR A 15 16.45 15.58 -18.22
CA THR A 15 15.21 15.92 -17.48
C THR A 15 15.45 16.85 -16.28
N GLY A 16 16.70 17.10 -15.88
CA GLY A 16 17.03 17.75 -14.61
C GLY A 16 17.58 19.16 -14.71
N PHE A 17 16.92 20.09 -15.41
CA PHE A 17 17.32 21.50 -15.35
C PHE A 17 16.18 22.51 -15.55
N ILE A 18 15.07 22.39 -14.80
CA ILE A 18 14.18 23.53 -14.49
C ILE A 18 13.65 23.39 -13.05
N SER A 19 13.95 24.39 -12.22
CA SER A 19 13.26 24.85 -11.00
C SER A 19 13.12 23.87 -9.82
N LEU A 20 13.86 23.99 -8.71
CA LEU A 20 13.65 24.96 -7.62
C LEU A 20 12.17 25.34 -7.41
N LEU A 21 11.59 24.83 -6.32
CA LEU A 21 10.27 25.14 -5.75
C LEU A 21 9.05 24.59 -6.50
N GLU A 22 8.71 23.32 -6.25
CA GLU A 22 7.32 22.81 -6.19
C GLU A 22 7.33 21.33 -5.73
N PRO A 23 6.43 20.88 -4.83
CA PRO A 23 6.28 19.47 -4.47
C PRO A 23 5.53 18.74 -5.61
N CYS A 24 6.15 18.63 -6.78
CA CYS A 24 5.51 18.11 -7.98
C CYS A 24 5.75 16.60 -8.13
N ASN A 25 4.70 15.82 -7.82
CA ASN A 25 4.34 14.54 -8.42
C ASN A 25 5.45 13.49 -8.62
N TYR A 26 5.93 12.90 -7.52
CA TYR A 26 6.71 11.65 -7.54
C TYR A 26 5.86 10.41 -7.92
N THR A 27 4.53 10.55 -7.89
CA THR A 27 3.55 9.47 -8.06
C THR A 27 3.49 8.87 -9.46
N PRO A 28 3.55 9.61 -10.58
CA PRO A 28 3.43 9.01 -11.92
C PRO A 28 4.66 8.19 -12.30
N CYS A 29 5.86 8.70 -12.00
CA CYS A 29 7.12 8.02 -12.33
C CYS A 29 7.32 6.75 -11.49
N TYR A 30 7.00 6.79 -10.20
CA TYR A 30 7.03 5.59 -9.35
C TYR A 30 5.98 4.56 -9.82
N LYS A 31 4.75 5.00 -10.14
CA LYS A 31 3.69 4.13 -10.66
C LYS A 31 4.07 3.49 -11.99
N LEU A 32 4.72 4.22 -12.90
CA LEU A 32 5.19 3.70 -14.20
C LEU A 32 6.40 2.75 -14.07
N TYR A 33 7.34 3.05 -13.17
CA TYR A 33 8.49 2.19 -12.90
C TYR A 33 8.03 0.84 -12.31
N VAL A 34 7.21 0.91 -11.25
CA VAL A 34 6.56 -0.25 -10.63
C VAL A 34 5.71 -1.00 -11.68
N HIS A 35 4.97 -0.31 -12.55
CA HIS A 35 4.20 -0.93 -13.65
C HIS A 35 5.06 -1.81 -14.58
N SER A 36 6.29 -1.39 -14.89
CA SER A 36 7.19 -2.13 -15.79
C SER A 36 7.85 -3.34 -15.14
N GLU A 37 8.18 -3.28 -13.85
CA GLU A 37 8.78 -4.41 -13.11
C GLU A 37 7.72 -5.42 -12.65
N LEU A 38 6.54 -4.96 -12.21
CA LEU A 38 5.42 -5.82 -11.78
C LEU A 38 4.88 -6.72 -12.89
N LYS A 39 4.86 -6.23 -14.13
CA LYS A 39 4.44 -7.02 -15.31
C LYS A 39 5.50 -8.03 -15.74
N ALA A 40 6.75 -7.87 -15.31
CA ALA A 40 7.88 -8.62 -15.86
C ALA A 40 8.16 -9.94 -15.13
N GLU A 41 7.68 -10.14 -13.89
CA GLU A 41 8.13 -11.28 -13.09
C GLU A 41 7.01 -11.96 -12.30
N GLU A 42 6.62 -13.15 -12.76
CA GLU A 42 5.72 -14.09 -12.08
C GLU A 42 6.37 -14.76 -10.85
N ASN A 43 7.65 -14.44 -10.54
CA ASN A 43 8.50 -15.11 -9.54
C ASN A 43 9.24 -14.14 -8.60
N LEU A 44 8.79 -12.90 -8.45
CA LEU A 44 9.37 -11.98 -7.47
C LEU A 44 9.24 -12.57 -6.05
N PRO A 45 10.23 -12.35 -5.16
CA PRO A 45 10.14 -12.82 -3.78
C PRO A 45 8.89 -12.24 -3.10
N ASP A 46 8.15 -13.11 -2.41
CA ASP A 46 6.97 -12.79 -1.58
C ASP A 46 7.40 -11.99 -0.33
N ASP A 47 7.98 -10.82 -0.55
CA ASP A 47 8.26 -9.84 0.49
C ASP A 47 7.06 -8.88 0.64
N VAL A 48 6.81 -8.44 1.87
CA VAL A 48 5.72 -7.55 2.25
C VAL A 48 5.73 -6.26 1.43
N VAL A 49 6.92 -5.71 1.16
CA VAL A 49 7.09 -4.49 0.37
C VAL A 49 6.58 -4.68 -1.05
N THR A 50 6.97 -5.77 -1.70
CA THR A 50 6.58 -6.13 -3.06
C THR A 50 5.08 -6.40 -3.14
N LEU A 51 4.57 -7.26 -2.25
CA LEU A 51 3.14 -7.60 -2.21
C LEU A 51 2.25 -6.37 -1.96
N THR A 52 2.71 -5.40 -1.17
CA THR A 52 1.98 -4.13 -0.97
C THR A 52 1.89 -3.34 -2.29
N SER A 53 3.00 -3.23 -3.02
CA SER A 53 3.02 -2.54 -4.31
C SER A 53 2.14 -3.26 -5.35
N HIS A 54 2.14 -4.60 -5.37
CA HIS A 54 1.24 -5.40 -6.22
C HIS A 54 -0.23 -5.12 -5.86
N ALA A 55 -0.56 -5.11 -4.57
CA ALA A 55 -1.91 -4.85 -4.11
C ALA A 55 -2.42 -3.46 -4.54
N GLU A 56 -1.59 -2.41 -4.38
CA GLU A 56 -1.93 -1.06 -4.85
C GLU A 56 -2.12 -0.99 -6.36
N TYR A 57 -1.25 -1.68 -7.10
CA TYR A 57 -1.34 -1.73 -8.56
C TYR A 57 -2.64 -2.41 -9.02
N TYR A 58 -2.93 -3.61 -8.53
CA TYR A 58 -4.13 -4.34 -8.92
C TYR A 58 -5.39 -3.60 -8.52
N TYR A 59 -5.41 -2.98 -7.33
CA TYR A 59 -6.53 -2.14 -6.91
C TYR A 59 -6.73 -0.97 -7.88
N SER A 60 -5.65 -0.26 -8.23
CA SER A 60 -5.74 0.87 -9.17
C SER A 60 -6.06 0.47 -10.61
N SER A 61 -5.88 -0.80 -10.95
CA SER A 61 -6.22 -1.38 -12.25
C SER A 61 -7.64 -1.99 -12.29
N GLY A 62 -8.38 -1.95 -11.17
CA GLY A 62 -9.70 -2.55 -11.03
C GLY A 62 -9.70 -4.08 -10.87
N GLU A 63 -8.52 -4.70 -10.72
CA GLU A 63 -8.37 -6.15 -10.52
C GLU A 63 -8.48 -6.49 -9.02
N TYR A 64 -9.67 -6.27 -8.44
CA TYR A 64 -9.88 -6.32 -6.99
C TYR A 64 -9.56 -7.67 -6.35
N ASP A 65 -9.86 -8.79 -7.01
CA ASP A 65 -9.55 -10.13 -6.51
C ASP A 65 -8.04 -10.34 -6.31
N LYS A 66 -7.23 -9.88 -7.27
CA LYS A 66 -5.77 -9.97 -7.19
C LYS A 66 -5.21 -9.02 -6.14
N ALA A 67 -5.78 -7.82 -6.04
CA ALA A 67 -5.39 -6.84 -5.03
C ALA A 67 -5.54 -7.40 -3.62
N LYS A 68 -6.69 -8.00 -3.35
CA LYS A 68 -7.02 -8.63 -2.08
C LYS A 68 -6.13 -9.83 -1.78
N ALA A 69 -5.90 -10.71 -2.75
CA ALA A 69 -5.02 -11.86 -2.59
C ALA A 69 -3.58 -11.44 -2.21
N CYS A 70 -3.02 -10.43 -2.89
CA CYS A 70 -1.71 -9.88 -2.54
C CYS A 70 -1.70 -9.26 -1.13
N ALA A 71 -2.74 -8.50 -0.79
CA ALA A 71 -2.82 -7.84 0.50
C ALA A 71 -2.96 -8.82 1.68
N GLU A 72 -3.79 -9.85 1.53
CA GLU A 72 -4.00 -10.88 2.56
C GLU A 72 -2.74 -11.72 2.80
N LYS A 73 -1.99 -12.06 1.74
CA LYS A 73 -0.68 -12.72 1.87
C LYS A 73 0.29 -11.86 2.68
N ALA A 74 0.45 -10.59 2.31
CA ALA A 74 1.35 -9.68 3.01
C ALA A 74 0.94 -9.46 4.49
N LEU A 75 -0.36 -9.33 4.76
CA LEU A 75 -0.87 -9.21 6.12
C LEU A 75 -0.62 -10.47 6.96
N THR A 76 -0.68 -11.65 6.36
CA THR A 76 -0.38 -12.92 7.03
C THR A 76 1.08 -12.98 7.45
N ASP A 77 2.00 -12.57 6.57
CA ASP A 77 3.43 -12.51 6.88
C ASP A 77 3.73 -11.46 7.95
N ILE A 78 3.13 -10.27 7.87
CA ILE A 78 3.23 -9.24 8.90
C ILE A 78 2.75 -9.78 10.27
N LYS A 79 1.60 -10.44 10.33
CA LYS A 79 1.06 -11.00 11.58
C LYS A 79 1.99 -12.07 12.15
N ARG A 80 2.55 -12.93 11.28
CA ARG A 80 3.55 -13.95 11.67
C ARG A 80 4.79 -13.28 12.25
N GLN A 81 5.32 -12.25 11.61
CA GLN A 81 6.48 -11.50 12.10
C GLN A 81 6.19 -10.81 13.45
N LYS A 82 5.07 -10.09 13.59
CA LYS A 82 4.65 -9.47 14.86
C LYS A 82 4.54 -10.50 15.99
N HIS A 83 4.04 -11.70 15.70
CA HIS A 83 3.96 -12.78 16.69
C HIS A 83 5.35 -13.29 17.11
N LEU A 84 6.25 -13.51 16.15
CA LEU A 84 7.61 -13.95 16.40
C LEU A 84 8.43 -12.93 17.22
N GLU A 85 8.22 -11.63 17.00
CA GLU A 85 8.89 -10.59 17.80
C GLU A 85 8.45 -10.60 19.26
N LYS A 86 7.14 -10.75 19.50
CA LYS A 86 6.58 -10.86 20.85
C LYS A 86 7.14 -12.05 21.60
N THR A 87 7.33 -13.19 20.93
CA THR A 87 7.84 -14.42 21.56
C THR A 87 9.35 -14.43 21.72
N THR A 88 10.11 -13.88 20.76
CA THR A 88 11.57 -13.94 20.74
C THR A 88 12.27 -12.71 21.36
N LYS A 89 11.52 -11.64 21.70
CA LYS A 89 12.07 -10.33 22.13
C LYS A 89 13.09 -9.72 21.16
N LYS A 90 13.15 -10.22 19.92
CA LYS A 90 14.02 -9.71 18.86
C LYS A 90 13.22 -8.69 18.07
N ARG A 91 13.72 -7.45 17.99
CA ARG A 91 13.09 -6.37 17.23
C ARG A 91 13.28 -6.69 15.74
N GLY A 92 12.23 -6.97 14.99
CA GLY A 92 12.32 -7.07 13.53
C GLY A 92 12.40 -5.68 12.90
N SER A 93 12.60 -5.65 11.59
CA SER A 93 12.68 -4.43 10.80
C SER A 93 11.36 -3.66 10.91
N GLN A 94 11.40 -2.54 11.64
CA GLN A 94 10.30 -1.57 11.73
C GLN A 94 9.75 -1.11 10.37
N LEU A 95 10.54 -1.28 9.30
CA LEU A 95 10.19 -0.97 7.92
C LEU A 95 9.05 -1.84 7.35
N ASP A 96 8.92 -3.10 7.79
CA ASP A 96 7.97 -4.05 7.21
C ASP A 96 6.53 -3.82 7.73
N TYR A 97 6.40 -3.36 8.98
CA TYR A 97 5.11 -3.03 9.59
C TYR A 97 4.52 -1.71 9.12
N ALA A 98 5.35 -0.78 8.69
CA ALA A 98 4.90 0.55 8.28
C ALA A 98 3.89 0.52 7.13
N LYS A 99 3.82 -0.59 6.38
CA LYS A 99 2.88 -0.77 5.27
C LYS A 99 1.57 -1.48 5.64
N ALA A 100 1.42 -1.98 6.87
CA ALA A 100 0.21 -2.70 7.29
C ALA A 100 -1.06 -1.86 7.11
N HIS A 101 -0.99 -0.56 7.44
CA HIS A 101 -2.12 0.37 7.26
C HIS A 101 -2.56 0.47 5.78
N THR A 102 -1.62 0.40 4.84
CA THR A 102 -1.91 0.49 3.40
C THR A 102 -2.63 -0.75 2.93
N LEU A 103 -2.20 -1.92 3.40
CA LEU A 103 -2.83 -3.19 3.09
C LEU A 103 -4.26 -3.25 3.64
N TYR A 104 -4.46 -2.84 4.89
CA TYR A 104 -5.80 -2.74 5.48
C TYR A 104 -6.70 -1.77 4.72
N ARG A 105 -6.17 -0.61 4.30
CA ARG A 105 -6.91 0.34 3.45
C ARG A 105 -7.35 -0.30 2.14
N ILE A 106 -6.47 -1.03 1.45
CA ILE A 106 -6.78 -1.69 0.17
C ILE A 106 -7.87 -2.74 0.35
N VAL A 107 -7.72 -3.63 1.34
CA VAL A 107 -8.74 -4.67 1.60
C VAL A 107 -10.08 -4.03 1.97
N GLY A 108 -10.06 -3.00 2.81
CA GLY A 108 -11.25 -2.24 3.17
C GLY A 108 -11.94 -1.61 1.95
N GLN A 109 -11.17 -1.00 1.05
CA GLN A 109 -11.71 -0.45 -0.19
C GLN A 109 -12.27 -1.53 -1.12
N VAL A 110 -11.60 -2.68 -1.26
CA VAL A 110 -12.13 -3.82 -2.02
C VAL A 110 -13.46 -4.29 -1.43
N TYR A 111 -13.60 -4.33 -0.10
CA TYR A 111 -14.88 -4.68 0.53
C TYR A 111 -15.98 -3.64 0.29
N ILE A 112 -15.65 -2.35 0.15
CA ILE A 112 -16.63 -1.33 -0.27
C ILE A 112 -17.15 -1.67 -1.67
N GLU A 113 -16.26 -1.98 -2.62
CA GLU A 113 -16.62 -2.37 -3.99
C GLU A 113 -17.45 -3.66 -4.03
N GLU A 114 -17.18 -4.61 -3.12
CA GLU A 114 -17.97 -5.84 -2.95
C GLU A 114 -19.31 -5.61 -2.22
N GLY A 115 -19.61 -4.38 -1.74
CA GLY A 115 -20.80 -4.06 -0.95
C GLY A 115 -20.77 -4.60 0.49
N LYS A 116 -19.64 -5.15 0.95
CA LYS A 116 -19.44 -5.69 2.30
C LYS A 116 -19.03 -4.60 3.27
N LEU A 117 -19.91 -3.63 3.47
CA LEU A 117 -19.58 -2.41 4.19
C LEU A 117 -19.11 -2.67 5.63
N ASN A 118 -19.67 -3.66 6.33
CA ASN A 118 -19.25 -3.97 7.71
C ASN A 118 -17.79 -4.43 7.78
N ASP A 119 -17.42 -5.36 6.89
CA ASP A 119 -16.04 -5.86 6.80
C ASP A 119 -15.09 -4.74 6.35
N ALA A 120 -15.55 -3.87 5.44
CA ALA A 120 -14.80 -2.69 5.01
C ALA A 120 -14.49 -1.76 6.18
N ALA A 121 -15.49 -1.43 7.00
CA ALA A 121 -15.32 -0.55 8.15
C ALA A 121 -14.34 -1.14 9.18
N ASP A 122 -14.39 -2.47 9.40
CA ASP A 122 -13.43 -3.15 10.30
C ASP A 122 -12.00 -3.05 9.79
N MET A 123 -11.77 -3.27 8.49
CA MET A 123 -10.44 -3.13 7.89
C MET A 123 -9.95 -1.68 7.90
N LEU A 124 -10.82 -0.71 7.58
CA LEU A 124 -10.45 0.70 7.58
C LEU A 124 -10.15 1.23 8.99
N LYS A 125 -10.83 0.69 10.01
CA LYS A 125 -10.49 0.98 11.40
C LYS A 125 -9.10 0.47 11.76
N LEU A 126 -8.75 -0.76 11.37
CA LEU A 126 -7.38 -1.28 11.56
C LEU A 126 -6.33 -0.42 10.84
N ALA A 127 -6.65 0.12 9.66
CA ALA A 127 -5.76 1.06 8.97
C ALA A 127 -5.52 2.34 9.76
N CYS A 128 -6.57 2.88 10.39
CA CYS A 128 -6.47 4.04 11.25
C CYS A 128 -5.66 3.72 12.52
N ASP A 129 -5.93 2.59 13.19
CA ASP A 129 -5.21 2.17 14.40
C ASP A 129 -3.69 2.01 14.17
N GLU A 130 -3.28 1.49 13.01
CA GLU A 130 -1.85 1.35 12.64
C GLU A 130 -1.22 2.68 12.19
N ALA A 131 -2.02 3.64 11.68
CA ALA A 131 -1.54 4.96 11.28
C ALA A 131 -2.52 6.09 11.67
N PRO A 132 -2.58 6.45 12.97
CA PRO A 132 -3.62 7.35 13.49
C PRO A 132 -3.62 8.76 12.93
N TYR A 133 -2.49 9.21 12.41
CA TYR A 133 -2.31 10.56 11.85
C TYR A 133 -2.50 10.61 10.33
N ASN A 134 -2.91 9.51 9.70
CA ASN A 134 -3.18 9.48 8.27
C ASN A 134 -4.65 9.84 7.99
N GLY A 135 -4.87 11.07 7.53
CA GLY A 135 -6.21 11.59 7.23
C GLY A 135 -6.94 10.87 6.09
N ASP A 136 -6.23 10.21 5.16
CA ASP A 136 -6.88 9.43 4.10
C ASP A 136 -7.65 8.24 4.69
N HIS A 137 -7.08 7.52 5.65
CA HIS A 137 -7.74 6.37 6.28
C HIS A 137 -9.02 6.79 7.01
N ALA A 138 -8.96 7.87 7.78
CA ALA A 138 -10.12 8.42 8.48
C ALA A 138 -11.23 8.86 7.50
N ALA A 139 -10.85 9.52 6.39
CA ALA A 139 -11.81 9.91 5.35
C ALA A 139 -12.47 8.69 4.69
N ARG A 140 -11.72 7.62 4.42
CA ARG A 140 -12.28 6.37 3.87
C ARG A 140 -13.20 5.66 4.84
N LEU A 141 -12.85 5.61 6.13
CA LEU A 141 -13.72 5.05 7.16
C LEU A 141 -15.02 5.84 7.27
N ALA A 142 -14.93 7.18 7.30
CA ALA A 142 -16.11 8.04 7.33
C ALA A 142 -17.02 7.82 6.11
N GLN A 143 -16.45 7.73 4.91
CA GLN A 143 -17.18 7.41 3.68
C GLN A 143 -17.88 6.05 3.79
N CYS A 144 -17.21 5.02 4.31
CA CYS A 144 -17.80 3.70 4.51
C CYS A 144 -18.98 3.75 5.48
N CYS A 145 -18.84 4.46 6.60
CA CYS A 145 -19.89 4.63 7.59
C CYS A 145 -21.08 5.44 7.06
N GLU A 146 -20.85 6.44 6.21
CA GLU A 146 -21.90 7.17 5.50
C GLU A 146 -22.68 6.23 4.57
N MET A 147 -22.00 5.38 3.80
CA MET A 147 -22.65 4.37 2.94
C MET A 147 -23.49 3.35 3.72
N GLN A 148 -23.14 3.10 4.99
CA GLN A 148 -23.91 2.25 5.90
C GLN A 148 -25.11 2.96 6.54
N GLY A 149 -25.16 4.29 6.49
CA GLY A 149 -26.05 5.10 7.34
C GLY A 149 -25.73 4.98 8.84
N ASN A 150 -24.52 4.52 9.20
CA ASN A 150 -24.11 4.24 10.57
C ASN A 150 -22.99 5.19 11.01
N TYR A 151 -23.38 6.41 11.37
CA TYR A 151 -22.46 7.47 11.76
C TYR A 151 -21.77 7.23 13.11
N ASP A 152 -22.33 6.37 13.97
CA ASP A 152 -21.75 6.05 15.29
C ASP A 152 -20.39 5.35 15.15
N ARG A 153 -20.16 4.66 14.01
CA ARG A 153 -18.88 3.99 13.69
C ARG A 153 -17.86 4.93 13.06
N ALA A 154 -18.25 6.13 12.62
CA ALA A 154 -17.37 7.10 11.98
C ALA A 154 -16.52 7.90 12.98
N VAL A 155 -16.83 7.80 14.28
CA VAL A 155 -16.06 8.46 15.34
C VAL A 155 -14.75 7.69 15.54
N TYR A 156 -13.70 8.23 14.92
CA TYR A 156 -12.31 7.85 15.14
C TYR A 156 -11.64 8.87 16.07
#